data_AF-X0TLU5-F1
#
_entry.id   AF-X0TLU5-F1
#
_cell.length_a   1.000
_cell.length_b   1.000
_cell.length_c   1.000
_cell.angle_alpha   90.00
_cell.angle_beta   90.00
_cell.angle_gamma   90.00
#
_symmetry.space_group_name_H-M   'P 1'
#
loop_
_entity.id
_entity.type
_entity.pdbx_description
1 polymer ?
#
loop_
_entity_poly.entity_id
_entity_poly.type
_entity_poly.pdbx_seq_one_letter_code
_entity_poly.pdbx_strand_id
1 'polypeptide(L)'
;EEYGRICEEIHPTVIQIAGGEPLKRAELPEIVRVLYKPGRPPMLALVTNASLLTEENYLELRQAGIREFSISLDFPDERHDDFRRIPGLFKRLDRLIPRLRAKG
;
A
#
# COMPACT_ATOMS: atom_id res chain seq x y z
N GLU A 1 10.31 16.19 -1.00
CA GLU A 1 10.64 17.21 -2.01
C GLU A 1 11.06 16.62 -3.36
N GLU A 2 12.02 15.69 -3.41
CA GLU A 2 12.47 15.09 -4.68
C GLU A 2 11.37 14.37 -5.48
N TYR A 3 10.59 13.48 -4.84
CA TYR A 3 9.50 12.77 -5.52
C TYR A 3 8.42 13.70 -6.09
N GLY A 4 8.16 14.83 -5.43
CA GLY A 4 7.23 15.85 -5.92
C GLY A 4 7.73 16.48 -7.22
N ARG A 5 9.01 16.87 -7.26
CA ARG A 5 9.65 17.43 -8.46
C ARG A 5 9.62 16.46 -9.64
N ILE A 6 9.95 15.18 -9.42
CA ILE A 6 9.88 14.16 -10.47
C ILE A 6 8.44 13.99 -10.99
N CYS A 7 7.45 14.01 -10.08
CA CYS A 7 6.04 13.93 -10.46
C CYS A 7 5.58 15.17 -11.25
N GLU A 8 6.15 16.35 -10.98
CA GLU A 8 5.94 17.61 -11.75
C GLU A 8 6.59 17.60 -13.12
N GLU A 9 7.70 16.90 -13.28
CA GLU A 9 8.34 16.80 -14.58
C GLU A 9 7.57 15.81 -15.49
N ILE A 10 7.27 14.61 -14.96
CA ILE A 10 6.79 13.49 -15.77
C ILE A 10 5.26 13.48 -15.94
N HIS A 11 4.52 14.10 -15.00
CA HIS A 11 3.04 14.08 -14.99
C HIS A 11 2.44 12.66 -15.15
N PRO A 12 2.85 11.68 -14.33
CA PRO A 12 2.42 10.30 -14.49
C PRO A 12 0.90 10.17 -14.30
N THR A 13 0.30 9.23 -15.03
CA THR A 13 -1.12 8.87 -14.84
C THR A 13 -1.29 7.84 -13.71
N VAL A 14 -0.31 6.96 -13.52
CA VAL A 14 -0.30 5.91 -12.50
C VAL A 14 1.05 5.94 -11.80
N ILE A 15 1.04 5.78 -10.47
CA ILE A 15 2.24 5.60 -9.67
C ILE A 15 2.00 4.38 -8.78
N GLN A 16 2.89 3.38 -8.89
CA GLN A 16 2.91 2.23 -8.00
C GLN A 16 4.04 2.40 -6.98
N ILE A 17 3.69 2.37 -5.71
CA ILE A 17 4.65 2.42 -4.61
C ILE A 17 4.91 0.99 -4.16
N ALA A 18 6.15 0.55 -4.32
CA ALA A 18 6.63 -0.78 -3.99
C ALA A 18 8.01 -0.69 -3.30
N GLY A 19 8.72 -1.80 -3.22
CA GLY A 19 10.06 -1.90 -2.64
C GLY A 19 10.31 -3.31 -2.12
N GLY A 20 10.88 -3.40 -0.91
CA GLY A 20 10.78 -4.62 -0.10
C GLY A 20 9.39 -4.71 0.54
N GLU A 21 9.23 -4.09 1.71
CA GLU A 21 7.91 -3.83 2.29
C GLU A 21 7.76 -2.31 2.48
N PRO A 22 6.95 -1.61 1.67
CA PRO A 22 6.85 -0.15 1.74
C PRO A 22 6.32 0.34 3.08
N LEU A 23 5.50 -0.43 3.80
CA LEU A 23 5.00 -0.08 5.14
C LEU A 23 6.09 -0.03 6.22
N LYS A 24 7.33 -0.44 5.92
CA LYS A 24 8.49 -0.20 6.81
C LYS A 24 8.97 1.24 6.79
N ARG A 25 8.57 2.04 5.80
CA ARG A 25 8.97 3.45 5.68
C ARG A 25 7.97 4.31 6.46
N ALA A 26 8.43 4.89 7.57
CA ALA A 26 7.57 5.65 8.48
C ALA A 26 6.91 6.86 7.79
N GLU A 27 7.62 7.50 6.87
CA GLU A 27 7.19 8.72 6.17
C GLU A 27 6.40 8.42 4.89
N LEU A 28 5.93 7.19 4.72
CA LEU A 28 5.15 6.78 3.55
C LEU A 28 3.90 7.65 3.34
N PRO A 29 3.08 7.97 4.37
CA PRO A 29 1.93 8.85 4.20
C PRO A 29 2.30 10.24 3.65
N GLU A 30 3.41 10.83 4.12
CA GLU A 30 3.91 12.13 3.64
C GLU A 30 4.34 12.06 2.17
N ILE A 31 5.00 10.97 1.79
CA ILE A 31 5.39 10.73 0.39
C ILE A 31 4.14 10.65 -0.50
N VAL A 32 3.12 9.91 -0.07
CA VAL A 32 1.85 9.81 -0.80
C VAL A 32 1.20 11.18 -0.95
N ARG A 33 1.17 12.01 0.11
CA ARG A 33 0.62 13.37 0.06
C ARG A 33 1.38 14.27 -0.93
N VAL A 34 2.70 14.14 -1.00
CA VAL A 34 3.52 14.89 -1.98
C VAL A 34 3.25 14.44 -3.42
N LEU A 35 2.96 13.15 -3.63
CA LEU A 35 2.62 12.61 -4.95
C LEU A 35 1.18 12.93 -5.36
N TYR A 36 0.28 13.11 -4.39
CA TYR A 36 -1.12 13.44 -4.62
C TYR A 36 -1.29 14.91 -5.00
N LYS A 37 -1.53 15.17 -6.29
CA LYS A 37 -1.74 16.52 -6.82
C LYS A 37 -3.23 16.89 -6.89
N PRO A 38 -3.68 17.94 -6.19
CA PRO A 38 -5.04 18.44 -6.36
C PRO A 38 -5.35 18.80 -7.81
N GLY A 39 -6.54 18.44 -8.31
CA GLY A 39 -7.02 18.76 -9.66
C GLY A 39 -6.78 17.67 -10.72
N ARG A 40 -5.61 17.01 -10.70
CA ARG A 40 -5.32 15.86 -11.59
C ARG A 40 -4.42 14.83 -10.87
N PRO A 41 -4.92 14.15 -9.83
CA PRO A 41 -4.10 13.21 -9.10
C PRO A 41 -3.78 11.98 -9.97
N PRO A 42 -2.53 11.47 -9.95
CA PRO A 42 -2.26 10.15 -10.48
C PRO A 42 -3.07 9.09 -9.71
N MET A 43 -3.36 7.96 -10.36
CA MET A 43 -3.78 6.76 -9.65
C MET A 43 -2.60 6.26 -8.80
N LEU A 44 -2.72 6.38 -7.48
CA LEU A 44 -1.71 5.93 -6.53
C LEU A 44 -2.07 4.53 -6.00
N ALA A 45 -1.23 3.55 -6.31
CA ALA A 45 -1.38 2.17 -5.85
C ALA A 45 -0.23 1.78 -4.92
N LEU A 46 -0.52 1.05 -3.84
CA LEU A 46 0.47 0.46 -2.95
C LEU A 46 0.58 -1.04 -3.21
N VAL A 47 1.79 -1.53 -3.47
CA VAL A 47 2.08 -2.96 -3.56
C VAL A 47 2.76 -3.41 -2.25
N THR A 48 2.13 -4.29 -1.50
CA THR A 48 2.58 -4.68 -0.14
C THR A 48 2.39 -6.17 0.10
N ASN A 49 3.23 -6.78 0.96
CA ASN A 49 2.97 -8.11 1.51
C ASN A 49 1.98 -8.06 2.69
N ALA A 50 1.59 -6.86 3.12
CA ALA A 50 0.60 -6.55 4.13
C ALA A 50 0.89 -7.11 5.54
N SER A 51 2.10 -7.60 5.81
CA SER A 51 2.48 -8.09 7.13
C SER A 51 2.42 -6.99 8.21
N LEU A 52 2.64 -5.73 7.81
CA LEU A 52 2.57 -4.53 8.65
C LEU A 52 1.29 -3.71 8.45
N LEU A 53 0.38 -4.15 7.58
CA LEU A 53 -0.84 -3.40 7.28
C LEU A 53 -1.79 -3.46 8.49
N THR A 54 -2.26 -2.32 8.96
CA THR A 54 -3.26 -2.19 10.00
C THR A 54 -4.46 -1.41 9.46
N GLU A 55 -5.58 -1.41 10.17
CA GLU A 55 -6.70 -0.54 9.78
C GLU A 55 -6.31 0.94 9.86
N GLU A 56 -5.52 1.32 10.87
CA GLU A 56 -5.06 2.69 11.07
C GLU A 56 -4.22 3.17 9.89
N ASN A 57 -3.15 2.45 9.53
CA ASN A 57 -2.30 2.87 8.41
C ASN A 57 -2.99 2.69 7.06
N TYR A 58 -3.93 1.74 6.91
CA TYR A 58 -4.78 1.64 5.73
C TYR A 58 -5.59 2.93 5.52
N LEU A 59 -6.30 3.38 6.56
CA LEU A 59 -7.11 4.59 6.50
C LEU A 59 -6.26 5.84 6.32
N GLU A 60 -5.10 5.91 6.98
CA GLU A 60 -4.16 7.02 6.81
C GLU A 60 -3.67 7.11 5.36
N LEU A 61 -3.25 5.99 4.76
CA LEU A 61 -2.77 5.95 3.38
C LEU A 61 -3.89 6.29 2.38
N ARG A 62 -5.13 5.85 2.66
CA ARG A 62 -6.32 6.22 1.87
C ARG A 62 -6.58 7.72 1.91
N GLN A 63 -6.48 8.32 3.10
CA GLN A 63 -6.61 9.77 3.30
C GLN A 63 -5.46 10.53 2.62
N ALA A 64 -4.24 10.01 2.67
CA ALA A 64 -3.07 10.60 2.04
C ALA A 64 -3.18 10.61 0.51
N GLY A 65 -3.87 9.63 -0.08
CA GLY A 65 -4.15 9.61 -1.52
C GLY A 65 -4.10 8.24 -2.20
N ILE A 66 -3.68 7.18 -1.50
CA ILE A 66 -3.70 5.81 -2.06
C ILE A 66 -5.14 5.43 -2.41
N ARG A 67 -5.32 4.94 -3.63
CA ARG A 67 -6.61 4.49 -4.16
C ARG A 67 -6.70 2.98 -4.36
N GLU A 68 -5.57 2.31 -4.49
CA GLU A 68 -5.50 0.87 -4.71
C GLU A 68 -4.46 0.23 -3.79
N PHE A 69 -4.79 -0.93 -3.22
CA PHE A 69 -3.87 -1.76 -2.45
C PHE A 69 -3.75 -3.12 -3.14
N SER A 70 -2.59 -3.38 -3.73
CA SER A 70 -2.24 -4.67 -4.31
C SER A 70 -1.55 -5.53 -3.24
N ILE A 71 -2.30 -6.46 -2.65
CA ILE A 71 -1.82 -7.36 -1.61
C ILE A 71 -1.20 -8.60 -2.25
N SER A 72 0.07 -8.87 -1.93
CA SER A 72 0.77 -10.05 -2.43
C SER A 72 0.30 -11.31 -1.70
N LEU A 73 -0.30 -12.25 -2.42
CA LEU A 73 -0.76 -13.55 -1.90
C LEU A 73 -0.29 -14.67 -2.82
N ASP A 74 0.73 -15.43 -2.40
CA ASP A 74 1.32 -16.48 -3.24
C ASP A 74 0.59 -17.82 -3.16
N PHE A 75 -0.07 -18.08 -2.02
CA PHE A 75 -0.83 -19.31 -1.81
C PHE A 75 -2.13 -18.98 -1.05
N PRO A 76 -3.25 -19.65 -1.38
CA PRO A 76 -4.53 -19.46 -0.70
C PRO A 76 -4.65 -20.34 0.56
N ASP A 77 -3.54 -20.58 1.28
CA ASP A 77 -3.48 -21.40 2.50
C ASP A 77 -2.17 -21.13 3.29
N GLU A 78 -1.91 -21.93 4.33
CA GLU A 78 -0.74 -21.81 5.23
C GLU A 78 0.62 -21.96 4.52
N ARG A 79 0.69 -22.47 3.28
CA ARG A 79 1.93 -22.46 2.49
C ARG A 79 2.43 -21.05 2.24
N HIS A 80 1.53 -20.05 2.28
CA HIS A 80 1.91 -18.65 2.18
C HIS A 80 2.81 -18.22 3.35
N ASP A 81 2.56 -18.75 4.55
CA ASP A 81 3.32 -18.44 5.76
C ASP A 81 4.75 -18.97 5.65
N ASP A 82 4.88 -20.22 5.17
CA ASP A 82 6.18 -20.87 4.95
C ASP A 82 6.98 -20.16 3.85
N PHE A 83 6.31 -19.82 2.73
CA PHE A 83 6.92 -19.11 1.61
C PHE A 83 7.40 -17.72 2.01
N ARG A 84 6.57 -16.97 2.75
CA ARG A 84 6.89 -15.61 3.21
C ARG A 84 7.74 -15.57 4.47
N ARG A 85 7.91 -16.71 5.15
CA ARG A 85 8.62 -16.84 6.45
C ARG A 85 7.97 -16.01 7.56
N ILE A 86 6.64 -15.89 7.52
CA ILE A 86 5.84 -15.14 8.49
C ILE A 86 4.71 -16.04 9.01
N PRO A 87 4.89 -16.68 10.18
CA PRO A 87 3.89 -17.57 10.75
C PRO A 87 2.54 -16.87 10.99
N GLY A 88 1.45 -17.50 10.56
CA GLY A 88 0.08 -17.00 10.71
C GLY A 88 -0.33 -15.91 9.73
N LEU A 89 0.48 -15.60 8.71
CA LEU A 89 0.22 -14.50 7.78
C LEU A 89 -1.08 -14.71 7.00
N PHE A 90 -1.30 -15.88 6.41
CA PHE A 90 -2.49 -16.18 5.64
C PHE A 90 -3.77 -15.97 6.47
N LYS A 91 -3.85 -16.59 7.66
CA LYS A 91 -4.97 -16.45 8.59
C LYS A 91 -5.19 -15.01 9.06
N ARG A 92 -4.13 -14.21 9.13
CA ARG A 92 -4.23 -12.78 9.44
C ARG A 92 -4.82 -12.01 8.26
N LEU A 93 -4.33 -12.25 7.04
CA LEU A 93 -4.80 -11.61 5.81
C LEU A 93 -6.26 -11.96 5.50
N ASP A 94 -6.65 -13.23 5.65
CA ASP A 94 -8.01 -13.73 5.46
C ASP A 94 -9.04 -12.97 6.31
N ARG A 95 -8.65 -12.58 7.54
CA ARG A 95 -9.49 -11.76 8.42
C ARG A 95 -9.38 -10.26 8.15
N LEU A 96 -8.18 -9.78 7.86
CA LEU A 96 -7.90 -8.35 7.72
C LEU A 96 -8.46 -7.78 6.42
N ILE A 97 -8.23 -8.43 5.28
CA ILE A 97 -8.56 -7.88 3.95
C ILE A 97 -10.06 -7.61 3.79
N PRO A 98 -10.98 -8.54 4.14
CA PRO A 98 -12.42 -8.26 4.04
C PRO A 98 -12.86 -7.09 4.94
N ARG A 99 -12.26 -6.97 6.13
CA ARG A 99 -12.53 -5.87 7.07
C ARG A 99 -12.07 -4.52 6.52
N LEU A 100 -10.90 -4.45 5.88
CA LEU A 100 -10.41 -3.23 5.26
C LEU A 100 -11.26 -2.84 4.04
N ARG A 101 -11.61 -3.81 3.19
CA ARG A 101 -12.48 -3.58 2.02
C ARG A 101 -13.84 -2.99 2.40
N ALA A 102 -14.39 -3.35 3.56
CA ALA A 102 -15.64 -2.77 4.05
C ALA A 102 -15.55 -1.28 4.41
N LYS A 103 -14.35 -0.69 4.45
CA LYS A 103 -14.07 0.69 4.86
C LYS A 103 -13.75 1.61 3.68
N GLY A 104 -14.05 1.17 2.46
CA GLY A 104 -13.73 1.86 1.21
C GLY A 104 -12.40 1.41 0.65
#